data_AF-A0A178ZL62-F1
#
_entry.id   AF-A0A178ZL62-F1
#
_cell.length_a   1.000
_cell.length_b   1.000
_cell.length_c   1.000
_cell.angle_alpha   90.00
_cell.angle_beta   90.00
_cell.angle_gamma   90.00
#
_symmetry.space_group_name_H-M   'P 1'
#
loop_
_entity.id
_entity.type
_entity.pdbx_description
1 polymer ?
#
loop_
_entity_poly.entity_id
_entity_poly.type
_entity_poly.pdbx_seq_one_letter_code
_entity_poly.pdbx_strand_id
1 'polypeptide(L)'
;MHSQETEPQYPWVGLILSGRGMLSAYHQSQGEDRFARGKQLGYVEFPPGRKDIIMFGDPKLGLASAEIRRISEEITHRAPFGEFEDRRLHWDHYWKGYAKQVRIPLVTAIGERDSLYQASQQDIEEFARAFSSSPKVEAVMIANAPHCLELSYWGPAWLLRCFGFAMECATSAALQPVRS
;
A
#
# COMPACT_ATOMS: atom_id res chain seq x y z
N MET A 1 2.25 -13.26 15.76
CA MET A 1 2.25 -11.96 15.05
C MET A 1 2.92 -10.96 15.98
N HIS A 2 3.84 -10.09 15.53
CA HIS A 2 4.54 -9.14 16.41
C HIS A 2 3.59 -8.31 17.30
N SER A 3 2.40 -8.01 16.80
CA SER A 3 1.34 -7.30 17.55
C SER A 3 0.77 -8.05 18.76
N GLN A 4 1.11 -9.33 18.94
CA GLN A 4 0.64 -10.20 20.03
C GLN A 4 1.78 -10.63 20.96
N GLU A 5 3.00 -10.10 20.76
CA GLU A 5 4.12 -10.37 21.65
C GLU A 5 3.91 -9.63 22.98
N THR A 6 4.15 -10.33 24.08
CA THR A 6 4.00 -9.78 25.44
C THR A 6 5.07 -8.75 25.77
N GLU A 7 6.25 -8.86 25.16
CA GLU A 7 7.39 -7.96 25.33
C GLU A 7 8.02 -7.61 23.97
N PRO A 8 7.40 -6.72 23.19
CA PRO A 8 7.91 -6.37 21.87
C PRO A 8 9.22 -5.58 22.00
N GLN A 9 10.29 -6.08 21.40
CA GLN A 9 11.59 -5.39 21.35
C GLN A 9 11.54 -4.08 20.54
N TYR A 10 10.58 -3.98 19.63
CA TYR A 10 10.33 -2.82 18.79
C TYR A 10 8.85 -2.44 18.91
N PRO A 11 8.45 -1.61 19.89
CA PRO A 11 7.07 -1.21 20.05
C PRO A 11 6.64 -0.36 18.86
N TRP A 12 5.58 -0.78 18.17
CA TRP A 12 5.02 -0.02 17.07
C TRP A 12 4.15 1.10 17.65
N VAL A 13 4.42 2.33 17.23
CA VAL A 13 3.71 3.52 17.72
C VAL A 13 2.83 4.16 16.65
N GLY A 14 2.96 3.73 15.39
CA GLY A 14 2.15 4.17 14.26
C GLY A 14 2.32 3.25 13.06
N LEU A 15 1.38 3.32 12.12
CA LEU A 15 1.38 2.57 10.88
C LEU A 15 1.18 3.52 9.69
N ILE A 16 1.91 3.30 8.60
CA ILE A 16 1.73 4.02 7.34
C ILE A 16 1.46 2.99 6.26
N LEU A 17 0.38 3.17 5.51
CA LEU A 17 0.02 2.36 4.36
C LEU A 17 -0.05 3.25 3.12
N SER A 18 0.59 2.86 2.03
CA SER A 18 0.46 3.49 0.72
C SER A 18 0.20 2.45 -0.36
N GLY A 19 -0.49 2.87 -1.42
CA GLY A 19 -0.73 1.98 -2.57
C GLY A 19 -1.61 0.79 -2.21
N ARG A 20 -2.56 0.96 -1.30
CA ARG A 20 -3.61 -0.05 -1.06
C ARG A 20 -4.97 0.63 -1.05
N GLY A 21 -5.86 0.15 -1.91
CA GLY A 21 -7.29 0.43 -1.87
C GLY A 21 -8.07 -0.85 -1.58
N MET A 22 -9.39 -0.72 -1.35
CA MET A 22 -10.26 -1.88 -1.11
C MET A 22 -10.47 -2.72 -2.36
N LEU A 23 -10.55 -2.07 -3.53
CA LEU A 23 -10.97 -2.72 -4.77
C LEU A 23 -9.83 -2.69 -5.78
N SER A 24 -9.59 -3.81 -6.45
CA SER A 24 -8.66 -3.84 -7.57
C SER A 24 -9.22 -3.02 -8.74
N ALA A 25 -8.34 -2.29 -9.43
CA ALA A 25 -8.68 -1.66 -10.71
C ALA A 25 -8.85 -2.71 -11.84
N TYR A 26 -8.39 -3.95 -11.62
CA TYR A 26 -8.48 -5.04 -12.59
C TYR A 26 -9.71 -5.91 -12.33
N HIS A 27 -10.45 -6.21 -13.39
CA HIS A 27 -11.54 -7.19 -13.31
C HIS A 27 -10.99 -8.61 -13.10
N GLN A 28 -11.71 -9.47 -12.37
CA GLN A 28 -11.27 -10.83 -12.04
C GLN A 28 -11.01 -11.72 -13.26
N SER A 29 -11.67 -11.48 -14.40
CA SER A 29 -11.39 -12.21 -15.64
C SER A 29 -10.07 -11.80 -16.30
N GLN A 30 -9.45 -10.69 -15.89
CA GLN A 30 -8.16 -10.27 -16.43
C GLN A 30 -7.02 -11.03 -15.75
N GLY A 31 -6.10 -11.56 -16.55
CA GLY A 31 -4.89 -12.22 -16.06
C GLY A 31 -5.06 -13.68 -15.64
N GLU A 32 -6.10 -14.38 -16.12
CA GLU A 32 -6.25 -15.84 -15.95
C GLU A 32 -5.03 -16.60 -16.51
N ASP A 33 -4.56 -16.23 -17.70
CA ASP A 33 -3.33 -16.82 -18.28
C ASP A 33 -2.12 -16.63 -17.37
N ARG A 34 -1.99 -15.44 -16.77
CA ARG A 34 -0.91 -15.12 -15.84
C ARG A 34 -1.05 -15.93 -14.55
N PHE A 35 -2.26 -16.14 -14.08
CA PHE A 35 -2.55 -16.95 -12.91
C PHE A 35 -2.20 -18.43 -13.18
N ALA A 36 -2.68 -19.00 -14.28
CA ALA A 36 -2.39 -20.38 -14.67
C ALA A 36 -0.88 -20.62 -14.83
N ARG A 37 -0.20 -19.72 -15.56
CA ARG A 37 1.25 -19.77 -15.72
C ARG A 37 1.99 -19.59 -14.39
N GLY A 38 1.52 -18.66 -13.55
CA GLY A 38 2.12 -18.41 -12.24
C GLY A 38 2.01 -19.61 -11.31
N LYS A 39 0.89 -20.32 -11.34
CA LYS A 39 0.68 -21.57 -10.59
C LYS A 39 1.66 -22.67 -11.00
N GLN A 40 1.94 -22.77 -12.30
CA GLN A 40 2.92 -23.73 -12.82
C GLN A 40 4.35 -23.37 -12.45
N LEU A 41 4.70 -22.08 -12.50
CA LEU A 41 6.08 -21.60 -12.31
C LEU A 41 6.43 -21.29 -10.86
N GLY A 42 5.44 -21.15 -9.97
CA GLY A 42 5.63 -20.73 -8.57
C GLY A 42 5.89 -19.22 -8.41
N TYR A 43 5.90 -18.46 -9.50
CA TYR A 43 6.10 -17.01 -9.48
C TYR A 43 5.31 -16.30 -10.59
N VAL A 44 5.09 -15.01 -10.41
CA VAL A 44 4.47 -14.12 -11.38
C VAL A 44 5.48 -13.09 -11.86
N GLU A 45 5.48 -12.83 -13.17
CA GLU A 45 6.34 -11.84 -13.81
C GLU A 45 5.47 -10.87 -14.61
N PHE A 46 5.73 -9.58 -14.47
CA PHE A 46 5.09 -8.57 -15.29
C PHE A 46 5.80 -8.49 -16.64
N PRO A 47 5.06 -8.39 -17.77
CA PRO A 47 5.68 -8.10 -19.05
C PRO A 47 6.51 -6.79 -18.97
N PRO A 48 7.57 -6.65 -19.79
CA PRO A 48 8.31 -5.39 -19.92
C PRO A 48 7.37 -4.19 -20.15
N GLY A 49 7.66 -3.05 -19.54
CA GLY A 49 6.84 -1.83 -19.58
C GLY A 49 5.46 -1.89 -18.88
N ARG A 50 4.88 -3.08 -18.63
CA ARG A 50 3.56 -3.20 -17.97
C ARG A 50 3.60 -2.76 -16.52
N LYS A 51 4.67 -3.11 -15.80
CA LYS A 51 4.82 -2.73 -14.39
C LYS A 51 4.97 -1.22 -14.24
N ASP A 52 5.70 -0.57 -15.14
CA ASP A 52 5.86 0.89 -15.15
C ASP A 52 4.54 1.63 -15.28
N ILE A 53 3.64 1.14 -16.13
CA ILE A 53 2.29 1.72 -16.24
C ILE A 53 1.51 1.52 -14.94
N ILE A 54 1.64 0.35 -14.31
CA ILE A 54 0.97 0.06 -13.02
C ILE A 54 1.49 0.97 -11.91
N MET A 55 2.81 1.15 -11.83
CA MET A 55 3.48 1.87 -10.74
C MET A 55 3.43 3.39 -10.93
N PHE A 56 3.56 3.89 -12.17
CA PHE A 56 3.75 5.30 -12.48
C PHE A 56 2.70 5.91 -13.41
N GLY A 57 1.72 5.13 -13.86
CA GLY A 57 0.72 5.56 -14.84
C GLY A 57 1.31 5.75 -16.25
N ASP A 58 0.46 6.22 -17.17
CA ASP A 58 0.84 6.54 -18.56
C ASP A 58 2.02 7.54 -18.57
N PRO A 59 3.13 7.25 -19.28
CA PRO A 59 4.26 8.17 -19.42
C PRO A 59 3.88 9.60 -19.85
N LYS A 60 2.81 9.78 -20.64
CA LYS A 60 2.31 11.09 -21.08
C LYS A 60 1.82 11.98 -19.93
N LEU A 61 1.47 11.39 -18.79
CA LEU A 61 1.06 12.13 -17.59
C LEU A 61 2.26 12.74 -16.84
N GLY A 62 3.49 12.30 -17.13
CA GLY A 62 4.69 12.88 -16.53
C GLY A 62 4.76 12.74 -15.01
N LEU A 63 4.22 11.66 -14.44
CA LEU A 63 4.14 11.49 -12.97
C LEU A 63 5.43 10.98 -12.32
N ALA A 64 6.37 10.48 -13.11
CA ALA A 64 7.68 10.02 -12.66
C ALA A 64 8.74 10.36 -13.72
N SER A 65 9.99 10.52 -13.30
CA SER A 65 11.09 10.85 -14.20
C SER A 65 11.41 9.70 -15.17
N ALA A 66 11.99 10.03 -16.32
CA ALA A 66 12.47 9.03 -17.27
C ALA A 66 13.56 8.13 -16.67
N GLU A 67 14.38 8.68 -15.77
CA GLU A 67 15.40 7.94 -15.04
C GLU A 67 14.80 6.86 -14.13
N ILE A 68 13.77 7.21 -13.33
CA ILE A 68 13.08 6.24 -12.47
C ILE A 68 12.42 5.15 -13.31
N ARG A 69 11.78 5.50 -14.42
CA ARG A 69 11.17 4.53 -15.35
C ARG A 69 12.21 3.56 -15.93
N ARG A 70 13.37 4.08 -16.32
CA ARG A 70 14.50 3.25 -16.79
C ARG A 70 14.98 2.27 -15.70
N ILE A 71 15.14 2.74 -14.46
CA ILE A 71 15.60 1.91 -13.34
C ILE A 71 14.53 0.90 -12.91
N SER A 72 13.24 1.25 -13.04
CA SER A 72 12.11 0.40 -12.66
C SER A 72 12.15 -0.97 -13.35
N GLU A 73 12.54 -1.02 -14.63
CA GLU A 73 12.74 -2.28 -15.34
C GLU A 73 13.90 -3.10 -14.75
N GLU A 74 15.02 -2.44 -14.40
CA GLU A 74 16.21 -3.08 -13.82
C GLU A 74 15.93 -3.68 -12.42
N ILE A 75 15.13 -2.99 -11.61
CA ILE A 75 14.77 -3.43 -10.25
C ILE A 75 13.52 -4.31 -10.22
N THR A 76 12.98 -4.66 -11.40
CA THR A 76 11.81 -5.53 -11.47
C THR A 76 12.20 -6.97 -11.25
N HIS A 77 11.62 -7.54 -10.19
CA HIS A 77 11.77 -8.95 -9.86
C HIS A 77 10.43 -9.68 -9.91
N ARG A 78 10.55 -11.00 -10.03
CA ARG A 78 9.43 -11.93 -9.97
C ARG A 78 8.77 -11.85 -8.60
N ALA A 79 7.44 -11.79 -8.59
CA ALA A 79 6.66 -11.84 -7.36
C ALA A 79 6.35 -13.31 -7.00
N PRO A 80 6.33 -13.68 -5.71
CA PRO A 80 5.88 -15.01 -5.29
C PRO A 80 4.44 -15.27 -5.76
N PHE A 81 4.18 -16.46 -6.33
CA PHE A 81 2.82 -16.78 -6.78
C PHE A 81 1.81 -16.77 -5.62
N GLY A 82 2.22 -17.24 -4.43
CA GLY A 82 1.35 -17.24 -3.26
C GLY A 82 0.82 -15.85 -2.87
N GLU A 83 1.66 -14.81 -2.98
CA GLU A 83 1.21 -13.42 -2.74
C GLU A 83 0.19 -12.98 -3.80
N PHE A 84 0.45 -13.31 -5.07
CA PHE A 84 -0.46 -12.99 -6.16
C PHE A 84 -1.81 -13.71 -6.03
N GLU A 85 -1.78 -15.00 -5.66
CA GLU A 85 -2.97 -15.83 -5.45
C GLU A 85 -3.79 -15.33 -4.26
N ASP A 86 -3.15 -15.14 -3.11
CA ASP A 86 -3.79 -14.65 -1.90
C ASP A 86 -4.46 -13.29 -2.14
N ARG A 87 -3.71 -12.34 -2.71
CA ARG A 87 -4.24 -11.03 -3.06
C ARG A 87 -5.45 -11.10 -3.98
N ARG A 88 -5.45 -12.03 -4.95
CA ARG A 88 -6.50 -12.13 -5.97
C ARG A 88 -7.73 -12.87 -5.48
N LEU A 89 -7.57 -13.90 -4.64
CA LEU A 89 -8.64 -14.86 -4.33
C LEU A 89 -9.06 -14.87 -2.86
N HIS A 90 -8.18 -14.50 -1.93
CA HIS A 90 -8.38 -14.80 -0.50
C HIS A 90 -8.44 -13.55 0.37
N TRP A 91 -7.61 -12.55 0.08
CA TRP A 91 -7.41 -11.37 0.94
C TRP A 91 -8.72 -10.68 1.36
N ASP A 92 -9.65 -10.52 0.41
CA ASP A 92 -10.94 -9.86 0.62
C ASP A 92 -11.80 -10.51 1.71
N HIS A 93 -11.57 -11.78 2.01
CA HIS A 93 -12.30 -12.53 3.02
C HIS A 93 -11.83 -12.26 4.46
N TYR A 94 -10.57 -11.87 4.67
CA TYR A 94 -10.00 -11.86 6.02
C TYR A 94 -9.34 -10.54 6.43
N TRP A 95 -9.01 -9.64 5.50
CA TRP A 95 -8.24 -8.44 5.84
C TRP A 95 -8.91 -7.52 6.85
N LYS A 96 -10.24 -7.40 6.81
CA LYS A 96 -11.01 -6.60 7.78
C LYS A 96 -10.84 -7.14 9.20
N GLY A 97 -10.58 -8.44 9.36
CA GLY A 97 -10.23 -9.06 10.64
C GLY A 97 -8.87 -8.59 11.17
N TYR A 98 -7.90 -8.37 10.29
CA TYR A 98 -6.60 -7.77 10.66
C TYR A 98 -6.71 -6.27 10.92
N ALA A 99 -7.45 -5.52 10.09
CA ALA A 99 -7.63 -4.08 10.27
C ALA A 99 -8.20 -3.72 11.66
N LYS A 100 -9.19 -4.50 12.14
CA LYS A 100 -9.77 -4.37 13.49
C LYS A 100 -8.79 -4.62 14.63
N GLN A 101 -7.64 -5.26 14.39
CA GLN A 101 -6.64 -5.53 15.42
C GLN A 101 -5.62 -4.39 15.56
N VAL A 102 -5.60 -3.44 14.62
CA VAL A 102 -4.69 -2.30 14.67
C VAL A 102 -5.15 -1.34 15.77
N ARG A 103 -4.29 -1.12 16.78
CA ARG A 103 -4.56 -0.27 17.96
C ARG A 103 -3.67 0.97 18.04
N ILE A 104 -2.93 1.24 16.97
CA ILE A 104 -1.99 2.37 16.85
C ILE A 104 -2.51 3.34 15.80
N PRO A 105 -2.13 4.64 15.87
CA PRO A 105 -2.43 5.60 14.82
C PRO A 105 -2.04 5.10 13.44
N LEU A 106 -2.85 5.42 12.43
CA LEU A 106 -2.67 5.00 11.05
C LEU A 106 -2.81 6.19 10.09
N VAL A 107 -1.91 6.27 9.10
CA VAL A 107 -2.13 7.01 7.86
C VAL A 107 -2.24 6.01 6.72
N THR A 108 -3.30 6.10 5.92
CA THR A 108 -3.42 5.39 4.65
C THR A 108 -3.50 6.38 3.50
N ALA A 109 -2.77 6.13 2.42
CA ALA A 109 -2.73 6.99 1.25
C ALA A 109 -2.87 6.21 -0.06
N ILE A 110 -3.58 6.81 -1.02
CA ILE A 110 -3.66 6.33 -2.40
C ILE A 110 -3.49 7.48 -3.38
N GLY A 111 -2.82 7.23 -4.50
CA GLY A 111 -2.75 8.19 -5.59
C GLY A 111 -4.02 8.20 -6.42
N GLU A 112 -4.51 9.38 -6.79
CA GLU A 112 -5.71 9.50 -7.65
C GLU A 112 -5.55 8.79 -9.01
N ARG A 113 -4.32 8.65 -9.50
CA ARG A 113 -3.99 7.97 -10.77
C ARG A 113 -3.46 6.55 -10.55
N ASP A 114 -3.76 5.94 -9.41
CA ASP A 114 -3.42 4.54 -9.13
C ASP A 114 -4.04 3.64 -10.20
N SER A 115 -3.19 2.83 -10.83
CA SER A 115 -3.58 1.92 -11.93
C SER A 115 -3.73 0.46 -11.46
N LEU A 116 -3.62 0.24 -10.15
CA LEU A 116 -3.65 -1.07 -9.51
C LEU A 116 -4.89 -1.25 -8.62
N TYR A 117 -5.33 -0.18 -7.97
CA TYR A 117 -6.53 -0.13 -7.14
C TYR A 117 -7.45 1.01 -7.59
N GLN A 118 -8.74 0.87 -7.26
CA GLN A 118 -9.67 1.97 -7.43
C GLN A 118 -9.30 3.10 -6.45
N ALA A 119 -9.12 4.30 -7.00
CA ALA A 119 -8.79 5.50 -6.26
C ALA A 119 -9.98 6.45 -6.30
N SER A 120 -10.83 6.37 -5.28
CA SER A 120 -11.85 7.37 -5.01
C SER A 120 -11.82 7.76 -3.53
N GLN A 121 -12.32 8.96 -3.24
CA GLN A 121 -12.45 9.43 -1.87
C GLN A 121 -13.31 8.47 -1.01
N GLN A 122 -14.39 7.95 -1.59
CA GLN A 122 -15.26 6.99 -0.94
C GLN A 122 -14.52 5.69 -0.58
N ASP A 123 -13.73 5.15 -1.51
CA ASP A 123 -13.04 3.88 -1.33
C ASP A 123 -11.97 3.96 -0.23
N ILE A 124 -11.18 5.04 -0.20
CA ILE A 124 -10.15 5.19 0.82
C ILE A 124 -10.74 5.46 2.20
N GLU A 125 -11.85 6.18 2.28
CA GLU A 125 -12.57 6.37 3.54
C GLU A 125 -13.18 5.07 4.06
N GLU A 126 -13.74 4.23 3.19
CA GLU A 126 -14.25 2.92 3.59
C GLU A 126 -13.11 1.98 4.02
N PHE A 127 -11.98 2.02 3.32
CA PHE A 127 -10.77 1.31 3.76
C PHE A 127 -10.36 1.74 5.16
N ALA A 128 -10.30 3.05 5.42
CA ALA A 128 -9.96 3.61 6.72
C ALA A 128 -10.96 3.22 7.82
N ARG A 129 -12.27 3.16 7.52
CA ARG A 129 -13.31 2.72 8.48
C ARG A 129 -13.12 1.29 8.98
N ALA A 130 -12.41 0.43 8.24
CA ALA A 130 -12.13 -0.94 8.69
C ALA A 130 -11.17 -0.99 9.89
N PHE A 131 -10.38 0.06 10.13
CA PHE A 131 -9.44 0.17 11.25
C PHE A 131 -10.12 0.70 12.52
N SER A 132 -11.26 0.11 12.90
CA SER A 132 -12.16 0.62 13.94
C SER A 132 -11.57 0.66 15.36
N SER A 133 -10.45 -0.03 15.60
CA SER A 133 -9.76 -0.05 16.90
C SER A 133 -8.55 0.88 16.95
N SER A 134 -8.23 1.56 15.86
CA SER A 134 -7.16 2.56 15.83
C SER A 134 -7.66 3.86 16.48
N PRO A 135 -6.84 4.51 17.33
CA PRO A 135 -7.22 5.77 17.98
C PRO A 135 -7.28 6.95 17.01
N LYS A 136 -6.62 6.86 15.85
CA LYS A 136 -6.56 7.90 14.83
C LYS A 136 -6.29 7.26 13.47
N VAL A 137 -7.17 7.50 12.50
CA VAL A 137 -6.99 7.03 11.12
C VAL A 137 -7.10 8.22 10.18
N GLU A 138 -6.03 8.50 9.43
CA GLU A 138 -6.04 9.48 8.35
C GLU A 138 -6.15 8.76 7.00
N ALA A 139 -7.14 9.15 6.19
CA ALA A 139 -7.32 8.68 4.82
C ALA A 139 -6.94 9.79 3.84
N VAL A 140 -5.99 9.52 2.93
CA VAL A 140 -5.40 10.55 2.07
C VAL A 140 -5.46 10.13 0.61
N MET A 141 -6.31 10.79 -0.17
CA MET A 141 -6.23 10.71 -1.63
C MET A 141 -5.30 11.81 -2.14
N ILE A 142 -4.21 11.44 -2.80
CA ILE A 142 -3.23 12.39 -3.32
C ILE A 142 -3.53 12.68 -4.78
N ALA A 143 -3.97 13.92 -5.05
CA ALA A 143 -4.33 14.37 -6.38
C ALA A 143 -3.16 14.19 -7.38
N ASN A 144 -3.49 13.73 -8.58
CA ASN A 144 -2.57 13.46 -9.67
C ASN A 144 -1.35 12.58 -9.31
N ALA A 145 -1.42 11.79 -8.23
CA ALA A 145 -0.32 10.89 -7.85
C ALA A 145 -0.49 9.51 -8.48
N PRO A 146 0.59 8.82 -8.86
CA PRO A 146 0.53 7.44 -9.30
C PRO A 146 0.47 6.46 -8.11
N HIS A 147 0.51 5.16 -8.40
CA HIS A 147 0.52 4.11 -7.38
C HIS A 147 1.79 4.14 -6.49
N CYS A 148 2.97 4.21 -7.10
CA CYS A 148 4.26 4.25 -6.41
C CYS A 148 4.63 5.70 -6.09
N LEU A 149 4.19 6.18 -4.93
CA LEU A 149 4.35 7.57 -4.51
C LEU A 149 5.82 7.94 -4.31
N GLU A 150 6.56 7.08 -3.61
CA GLU A 150 7.93 7.28 -3.16
C GLU A 150 8.93 7.45 -4.30
N LEU A 151 8.71 6.81 -5.45
CA LEU A 151 9.56 6.94 -6.63
C LEU A 151 9.00 7.94 -7.67
N SER A 152 7.81 8.51 -7.43
CA SER A 152 7.21 9.52 -8.29
C SER A 152 7.71 10.93 -7.94
N TYR A 153 7.27 11.93 -8.69
CA TYR A 153 7.53 13.33 -8.31
C TYR A 153 6.95 13.69 -6.93
N TRP A 154 5.98 12.95 -6.41
CA TRP A 154 5.39 13.19 -5.09
C TRP A 154 6.21 12.59 -3.96
N GLY A 155 7.25 11.80 -4.26
CA GLY A 155 8.10 11.12 -3.29
C GLY A 155 8.59 12.03 -2.16
N PRO A 156 9.18 13.20 -2.44
CA PRO A 156 9.65 14.11 -1.39
C PRO A 156 8.54 14.56 -0.42
N ALA A 157 7.37 14.93 -0.95
CA ALA A 157 6.24 15.36 -0.14
C ALA A 157 5.64 14.19 0.66
N TRP A 158 5.54 13.01 0.05
CA TRP A 158 5.05 11.80 0.70
C TRP A 158 5.98 11.37 1.86
N LEU A 159 7.30 11.36 1.63
CA LEU A 159 8.29 11.03 2.66
C LEU A 159 8.28 12.04 3.81
N LEU A 160 8.20 13.34 3.52
CA LEU A 160 8.07 14.36 4.57
C LEU A 160 6.82 14.14 5.44
N ARG A 161 5.69 13.78 4.83
CA ARG A 161 4.48 13.42 5.57
C ARG A 161 4.68 12.18 6.43
N CYS A 162 5.33 11.14 5.89
CA CYS A 162 5.64 9.92 6.62
C CYS A 162 6.50 10.20 7.86
N PHE A 163 7.55 11.01 7.71
CA PHE A 163 8.42 11.39 8.83
C PHE A 163 7.69 12.26 9.85
N GLY A 164 6.89 13.23 9.40
CA GLY A 164 6.05 14.06 10.27
C GLY A 164 5.11 13.20 11.13
N PHE A 165 4.41 12.26 10.51
CA PHE A 165 3.52 11.34 11.21
C PHE A 165 4.28 10.41 12.18
N ALA A 166 5.44 9.89 11.78
CA ALA A 166 6.28 9.08 12.66
C ALA A 166 6.73 9.85 13.91
N MET A 167 7.14 11.11 13.76
CA MET A 167 7.48 11.98 14.88
C MET A 167 6.28 12.28 15.78
N GLU A 168 5.10 12.52 15.20
CA GLU A 168 3.85 12.69 15.96
C GLU A 168 3.55 11.44 16.80
N CYS A 169 3.61 10.26 16.21
CA CYS A 169 3.37 8.98 16.88
C CYS A 169 4.37 8.72 18.01
N ALA A 170 5.67 8.92 17.75
CA ALA A 170 6.71 8.74 18.74
C ALA A 170 6.55 9.71 19.92
N THR A 171 6.25 10.98 19.63
CA THR A 171 6.00 12.00 20.66
C THR A 171 4.76 11.66 21.48
N SER A 172 3.67 11.26 20.83
CA SER A 172 2.43 10.86 21.50
C SER A 172 2.67 9.67 22.43
N ALA A 173 3.38 8.64 21.96
CA ALA A 173 3.72 7.47 22.76
C ALA A 173 4.60 7.82 23.97
N ALA A 174 5.60 8.68 23.79
CA ALA A 174 6.49 9.11 24.87
C ALA A 174 5.79 9.93 25.96
N LEU A 175 4.70 10.63 25.61
CA LEU A 175 3.91 11.43 26.54
C LEU A 175 2.75 10.66 27.19
N GLN A 176 2.47 9.41 26.77
CA GLN A 176 1.44 8.62 27.43
C GLN A 176 1.91 8.24 28.84
N PRO A 177 1.09 8.46 29.88
CA PRO A 177 1.43 8.00 31.22
C PRO A 177 1.60 6.49 31.22
N VAL A 178 2.62 6.01 31.93
CA VAL A 178 2.81 4.58 32.19
C VAL A 178 1.52 4.07 32.83
N ARG A 179 0.82 3.18 32.14
CA ARG A 179 -0.39 2.55 32.69
C ARG A 179 0.07 1.66 33.85
N SER A 180 -0.16 2.12 35.08
CA SER A 180 -0.03 1.37 36.33
C SER A 180 -1.02 0.21 36.38
#